data_AF-A0A814V6Z9-F1
#
_entry.id   AF-A0A814V6Z9-F1
#
_cell.length_a   1.000
_cell.length_b   1.000
_cell.length_c   1.000
_cell.angle_alpha   90.00
_cell.angle_beta   90.00
_cell.angle_gamma   90.00
#
_symmetry.space_group_name_H-M   'P 1'
#
loop_
_entity.id
_entity.type
_entity.pdbx_description
1 polymer ?
#
loop_
_entity_poly.entity_id
_entity_poly.type
_entity_poly.pdbx_seq_one_letter_code
_entity_poly.pdbx_strand_id
1 'polypeptide(L)'
;MDDDNNNNKNDEDDEKIHLNKIRQILIQTKMEPAKSSTIVELFRRFFSTNTNQEKLENIDCVQGSYHEIIPRLFLGDYRLAVDPIKLKKLGFTHILNAAEGRKFGQINTSATYYEEVGIKYKGFSIIDSPAYKIGTHFEEAIQFLEEALNNKKNRVYVHCQQGISRSATLIIAYLLHTYEHMSLFDAFQLVATRRRIWPNDGFCRHLLQLEKNKKEKKDNEETPPISEIQTIENDLEKCTVNDENTDIEQLSTNS
;
A
#
# COMPACT_ATOMS: atom_id res chain seq x y z
N MET A 1 -2.92 38.47 -2.48
CA MET A 1 -2.36 37.29 -3.16
C MET A 1 -1.30 36.76 -2.22
N ASP A 2 -1.22 35.43 -2.10
CA ASP A 2 -0.34 34.64 -1.22
C ASP A 2 -1.03 34.13 0.05
N ASP A 3 -1.64 32.94 -0.04
CA ASP A 3 -2.00 32.09 1.11
C ASP A 3 -2.23 30.60 0.69
N ASP A 4 -1.36 30.04 -0.15
CA ASP A 4 -1.50 28.63 -0.63
C ASP A 4 -0.34 27.71 -0.21
N ASN A 5 0.50 28.08 0.77
CA ASN A 5 1.73 27.34 1.07
C ASN A 5 1.81 26.68 2.47
N ASN A 6 0.69 26.58 3.20
CA ASN A 6 0.68 26.07 4.58
C ASN A 6 -0.05 24.72 4.80
N ASN A 7 -0.64 24.13 3.75
CA ASN A 7 -1.29 22.82 3.84
C ASN A 7 -0.35 21.65 3.52
N ASN A 8 0.60 21.79 2.60
CA ASN A 8 1.51 20.69 2.21
C ASN A 8 2.50 20.27 3.31
N LYS A 9 2.99 21.21 4.15
CA LYS A 9 3.92 20.87 5.24
C LYS A 9 3.29 19.99 6.31
N ASN A 10 2.02 20.23 6.64
CA ASN A 10 1.32 19.48 7.67
C ASN A 10 1.01 18.04 7.23
N ASP A 11 0.78 17.82 5.94
CA ASP A 11 0.52 16.49 5.37
C ASP A 11 1.81 15.67 5.22
N GLU A 12 2.93 16.29 4.80
CA GLU A 12 4.26 15.64 4.81
C GLU A 12 4.75 15.29 6.23
N ASP A 13 4.48 16.17 7.21
CA ASP A 13 4.83 15.94 8.61
C ASP A 13 3.96 14.84 9.24
N ASP A 14 2.67 14.78 8.89
CA ASP A 14 1.75 13.71 9.33
C ASP A 14 2.11 12.35 8.69
N GLU A 15 2.49 12.32 7.41
CA GLU A 15 3.00 11.13 6.74
C GLU A 15 4.32 10.67 7.37
N LYS A 16 5.24 11.59 7.67
CA LYS A 16 6.46 11.29 8.43
C LYS A 16 6.16 10.76 9.83
N ILE A 17 5.17 11.31 10.53
CA ILE A 17 4.76 10.81 11.85
C ILE A 17 4.16 9.41 11.73
N HIS A 18 3.39 9.14 10.67
CA HIS A 18 2.80 7.84 10.42
C HIS A 18 3.83 6.79 10.02
N LEU A 19 4.73 7.12 9.10
CA LEU A 19 5.90 6.34 8.72
C LEU A 19 6.85 6.12 9.89
N ASN A 20 7.02 7.10 10.78
CA ASN A 20 7.80 6.94 12.00
C ASN A 20 7.10 6.01 12.99
N LYS A 21 5.78 6.06 13.13
CA LYS A 21 5.04 5.07 13.96
C LYS A 21 5.14 3.67 13.37
N ILE A 22 5.01 3.52 12.05
CA ILE A 22 5.20 2.24 11.34
C ILE A 22 6.64 1.76 11.49
N ARG A 23 7.64 2.62 11.24
CA ARG A 23 9.06 2.32 11.46
C ARG A 23 9.36 1.96 12.91
N GLN A 24 8.78 2.64 13.89
CA GLN A 24 8.95 2.30 15.31
C GLN A 24 8.33 0.93 15.64
N ILE A 25 7.19 0.57 15.04
CA ILE A 25 6.62 -0.78 15.13
C ILE A 25 7.57 -1.82 14.49
N LEU A 26 8.14 -1.52 13.32
CA LEU A 26 9.08 -2.38 12.60
C LEU A 26 10.46 -2.50 13.32
N ILE A 27 10.92 -1.43 13.96
CA ILE A 27 12.17 -1.37 14.75
C ILE A 27 12.01 -2.12 16.07
N GLN A 28 10.88 -1.96 16.76
CA GLN A 28 10.54 -2.75 17.96
C GLN A 28 10.53 -4.25 17.67
N THR A 29 10.27 -4.66 16.42
CA THR A 29 10.36 -6.07 15.99
C THR A 29 11.76 -6.57 15.65
N LYS A 30 12.82 -5.74 15.70
CA LYS A 30 14.24 -6.10 15.40
C LYS A 30 14.45 -6.85 14.07
N MET A 31 14.09 -6.27 12.92
CA MET A 31 14.21 -6.99 11.63
C MET A 31 14.85 -6.20 10.49
N GLU A 32 15.70 -6.88 9.72
CA GLU A 32 16.42 -6.40 8.52
C GLU A 32 15.63 -6.66 7.21
N PRO A 33 15.80 -5.82 6.17
CA PRO A 33 15.06 -5.92 4.91
C PRO A 33 15.39 -7.19 4.10
N ALA A 34 14.40 -7.72 3.36
CA ALA A 34 14.50 -8.99 2.65
C ALA A 34 15.23 -8.92 1.30
N LYS A 35 15.98 -9.98 0.97
CA LYS A 35 16.67 -10.17 -0.33
C LYS A 35 15.98 -11.16 -1.30
N SER A 36 14.75 -11.67 -1.03
CA SER A 36 14.13 -12.74 -1.85
C SER A 36 12.59 -12.71 -1.91
N SER A 37 12.00 -13.30 -2.97
CA SER A 37 10.70 -12.94 -3.61
C SER A 37 9.59 -14.01 -3.63
N THR A 38 9.62 -15.07 -2.80
CA THR A 38 8.61 -16.15 -2.82
C THR A 38 7.62 -16.12 -1.65
N ILE A 39 6.37 -16.53 -1.91
CA ILE A 39 5.27 -16.65 -0.92
C ILE A 39 5.65 -17.56 0.24
N VAL A 40 6.33 -18.67 -0.05
CA VAL A 40 6.84 -19.60 0.96
C VAL A 40 7.85 -18.90 1.87
N GLU A 41 8.68 -18.00 1.34
CA GLU A 41 9.65 -17.25 2.14
C GLU A 41 8.97 -16.15 2.97
N LEU A 42 7.93 -15.50 2.45
CA LEU A 42 7.07 -14.56 3.21
C LEU A 42 6.49 -15.25 4.44
N PHE A 43 5.85 -16.41 4.27
CA PHE A 43 5.30 -17.19 5.38
C PHE A 43 6.40 -17.74 6.28
N ARG A 44 7.47 -18.32 5.70
CA ARG A 44 8.60 -18.85 6.47
C ARG A 44 9.24 -17.78 7.33
N ARG A 45 9.53 -16.59 6.80
CA ARG A 45 10.03 -15.43 7.57
C ARG A 45 9.03 -15.03 8.64
N PHE A 46 7.75 -14.90 8.31
CA PHE A 46 6.72 -14.52 9.29
C PHE A 46 6.70 -15.49 10.48
N PHE A 47 6.70 -16.81 10.24
CA PHE A 47 6.72 -17.82 11.29
C PHE A 47 8.08 -17.96 11.98
N SER A 48 9.18 -17.72 11.27
CA SER A 48 10.54 -17.83 11.81
C SER A 48 10.93 -16.62 12.67
N THR A 49 10.33 -15.46 12.42
CA THR A 49 10.60 -14.21 13.16
C THR A 49 9.64 -14.02 14.33
N ASN A 50 8.45 -14.62 14.23
CA ASN A 50 7.51 -14.70 15.33
C ASN A 50 7.62 -16.03 16.08
N THR A 51 8.76 -16.29 16.71
CA THR A 51 8.99 -17.47 17.57
C THR A 51 8.14 -17.50 18.85
N ASN A 52 7.47 -16.39 19.20
CA ASN A 52 6.45 -16.36 20.26
C ASN A 52 5.12 -16.86 19.72
N GLN A 53 5.03 -18.17 19.50
CA GLN A 53 3.83 -18.85 19.00
C GLN A 53 2.58 -18.56 19.84
N GLU A 54 2.74 -18.36 21.16
CA GLU A 54 1.65 -17.97 22.08
C GLU A 54 1.02 -16.60 21.75
N LYS A 55 1.76 -15.64 21.17
CA LYS A 55 1.17 -14.34 20.80
C LYS A 55 0.35 -14.42 19.51
N LEU A 56 0.71 -15.29 18.56
CA LEU A 56 0.00 -15.44 17.29
C LEU A 56 -1.25 -16.30 17.41
N GLU A 57 -1.22 -17.31 18.28
CA GLU A 57 -2.41 -18.09 18.62
C GLU A 57 -3.49 -17.22 19.31
N ASN A 58 -3.06 -16.13 19.96
CA ASN A 58 -3.93 -15.12 20.57
C ASN A 58 -4.32 -13.95 19.62
N ILE A 59 -3.84 -13.91 18.37
CA ILE A 59 -4.33 -12.94 17.38
C ILE A 59 -5.70 -13.41 16.90
N ASP A 60 -6.71 -12.66 17.33
CA ASP A 60 -8.06 -13.17 17.44
C ASP A 60 -8.70 -13.48 16.07
N CYS A 61 -9.18 -14.72 15.93
CA CYS A 61 -10.06 -15.16 14.85
C CYS A 61 -11.52 -15.25 15.32
N VAL A 62 -11.86 -14.68 16.49
CA VAL A 62 -13.22 -14.66 17.01
C VAL A 62 -14.18 -14.09 15.97
N GLN A 63 -15.26 -14.83 15.76
CA GLN A 63 -16.35 -14.41 14.90
C GLN A 63 -16.92 -13.06 15.37
N GLY A 64 -17.11 -12.14 14.44
CA GLY A 64 -17.61 -10.80 14.71
C GLY A 64 -16.54 -9.82 15.18
N SER A 65 -15.27 -10.24 15.24
CA SER A 65 -14.15 -9.34 15.51
C SER A 65 -13.76 -8.53 14.28
N TYR A 66 -13.30 -7.32 14.53
CA TYR A 66 -12.69 -6.41 13.56
C TYR A 66 -11.54 -5.68 14.25
N HIS A 67 -10.50 -5.34 13.50
CA HIS A 67 -9.26 -4.80 14.05
C HIS A 67 -8.83 -3.59 13.24
N GLU A 68 -8.35 -2.56 13.93
CA GLU A 68 -7.73 -1.39 13.29
C GLU A 68 -6.34 -1.78 12.82
N ILE A 69 -6.11 -1.69 11.51
CA ILE A 69 -4.82 -2.02 10.88
C ILE A 69 -3.91 -0.79 10.95
N ILE A 70 -4.39 0.31 10.39
CA ILE A 70 -3.85 1.66 10.54
C ILE A 70 -4.99 2.58 10.97
N PRO A 71 -4.70 3.79 11.50
CA PRO A 71 -5.72 4.71 11.97
C PRO A 71 -6.85 4.88 10.96
N ARG A 72 -8.08 4.64 11.41
CA ARG A 72 -9.32 4.75 10.65
C ARG A 72 -9.57 3.66 9.60
N LEU A 73 -8.64 2.74 9.36
CA LEU A 73 -8.81 1.61 8.44
C LEU A 73 -8.92 0.28 9.20
N PHE A 74 -10.09 -0.35 9.11
CA PHE A 74 -10.43 -1.54 9.86
C PHE A 74 -10.62 -2.75 8.94
N LEU A 75 -10.16 -3.92 9.41
CA LEU A 75 -10.35 -5.21 8.77
C LEU A 75 -11.23 -6.11 9.65
N GLY A 76 -12.24 -6.76 9.06
CA GLY A 76 -13.06 -7.73 9.80
C GLY A 76 -13.86 -8.69 8.94
N ASP A 77 -14.75 -9.43 9.59
CA ASP A 77 -15.63 -10.42 8.97
C ASP A 77 -17.00 -9.84 8.57
N TYR A 78 -17.86 -10.66 7.95
CA TYR A 78 -19.15 -10.19 7.45
C TYR A 78 -20.18 -9.82 8.54
N ARG A 79 -20.01 -10.25 9.78
CA ARG A 79 -21.07 -10.14 10.80
C ARG A 79 -21.35 -8.70 11.17
N LEU A 80 -20.32 -7.87 11.21
CA LEU A 80 -20.49 -6.43 11.41
C LEU A 80 -21.10 -5.76 10.16
N ALA A 81 -20.78 -6.26 8.97
CA ALA A 81 -21.28 -5.68 7.72
C ALA A 81 -22.81 -5.81 7.59
N VAL A 82 -23.39 -6.90 8.11
CA VAL A 82 -24.84 -7.13 8.08
C VAL A 82 -25.61 -6.42 9.21
N ASP A 83 -25.01 -5.43 9.86
CA ASP A 83 -25.64 -4.59 10.88
C ASP A 83 -25.34 -3.09 10.65
N PRO A 84 -26.04 -2.42 9.73
CA PRO A 84 -25.84 -1.00 9.40
C PRO A 84 -26.00 -0.07 10.59
N ILE A 85 -26.92 -0.40 11.51
CA ILE A 85 -27.19 0.40 12.71
C ILE A 85 -25.96 0.36 13.63
N LYS A 86 -25.40 -0.82 13.86
CA LYS A 86 -24.18 -0.97 14.67
C LYS A 86 -22.98 -0.32 13.99
N LEU A 87 -22.81 -0.48 12.68
CA LEU A 87 -21.77 0.22 11.91
C LEU A 87 -21.84 1.74 12.11
N LYS A 88 -23.04 2.31 12.01
CA LYS A 88 -23.27 3.75 12.21
C LYS A 88 -22.96 4.18 13.64
N LYS A 89 -23.43 3.44 14.64
CA LYS A 89 -23.15 3.69 16.07
C LYS A 89 -21.66 3.65 16.38
N LEU A 90 -20.93 2.74 15.73
CA LEU A 90 -19.47 2.66 15.85
C LEU A 90 -18.77 3.80 15.10
N GLY A 91 -19.46 4.57 14.27
CA GLY A 91 -18.90 5.70 13.52
C GLY A 91 -18.24 5.31 12.21
N PHE A 92 -18.58 4.15 11.63
CA PHE A 92 -18.12 3.82 10.28
C PHE A 92 -18.84 4.69 9.25
N THR A 93 -18.08 5.11 8.23
CA THR A 93 -18.53 6.03 7.17
C THR A 93 -18.43 5.42 5.78
N HIS A 94 -17.52 4.46 5.61
CA HIS A 94 -17.25 3.79 4.36
C HIS A 94 -17.12 2.29 4.59
N ILE A 95 -17.67 1.50 3.67
CA ILE A 95 -17.57 0.05 3.66
C ILE A 95 -17.04 -0.42 2.32
N LEU A 96 -16.02 -1.28 2.37
CA LEU A 96 -15.53 -2.02 1.22
C LEU A 96 -15.81 -3.51 1.45
N ASN A 97 -16.76 -4.06 0.70
CA ASN A 97 -17.11 -5.49 0.70
C ASN A 97 -16.35 -6.23 -0.39
N ALA A 98 -15.28 -6.93 -0.02
CA ALA A 98 -14.48 -7.77 -0.92
C ALA A 98 -15.12 -9.13 -1.22
N ALA A 99 -16.41 -9.31 -0.95
CA ALA A 99 -17.14 -10.55 -1.15
C ALA A 99 -18.61 -10.28 -1.55
N GLU A 100 -18.89 -9.22 -2.29
CA GLU A 100 -20.26 -8.88 -2.67
C GLU A 100 -20.92 -9.99 -3.51
N GLY A 101 -22.20 -10.24 -3.25
CA GLY A 101 -23.04 -11.11 -4.06
C GLY A 101 -23.90 -12.05 -3.22
N ARG A 102 -24.44 -13.09 -3.88
CA ARG A 102 -25.43 -14.01 -3.30
C ARG A 102 -25.01 -15.48 -3.32
N LYS A 103 -23.84 -15.79 -3.88
CA LYS A 103 -23.32 -17.16 -3.97
C LYS A 103 -22.69 -17.57 -2.64
N PHE A 104 -22.38 -18.87 -2.51
CA PHE A 104 -21.66 -19.38 -1.34
C PHE A 104 -20.37 -18.57 -1.10
N GLY A 105 -20.22 -18.10 0.15
CA GLY A 105 -19.09 -17.28 0.57
C GLY A 105 -19.14 -15.81 0.14
N GLN A 106 -20.25 -15.36 -0.44
CA GLN A 106 -20.54 -13.94 -0.72
C GLN A 106 -21.52 -13.36 0.31
N ILE A 107 -21.46 -12.04 0.47
CA ILE A 107 -22.21 -11.26 1.43
C ILE A 107 -23.13 -10.32 0.65
N ASN A 108 -24.43 -10.52 0.83
CA ASN A 108 -25.48 -9.80 0.10
C ASN A 108 -25.76 -8.45 0.75
N THR A 109 -24.82 -7.53 0.61
CA THR A 109 -24.98 -6.09 0.90
C THR A 109 -24.75 -5.30 -0.38
N SER A 110 -25.23 -4.06 -0.42
CA SER A 110 -25.14 -3.17 -1.58
C SER A 110 -25.11 -1.72 -1.12
N ALA A 111 -24.90 -0.76 -2.03
CA ALA A 111 -25.00 0.66 -1.68
C ALA A 111 -26.37 1.02 -1.06
N THR A 112 -27.46 0.50 -1.64
CA THR A 112 -28.83 0.69 -1.11
C THR A 112 -29.03 0.12 0.29
N TYR A 113 -28.31 -0.93 0.66
CA TYR A 113 -28.37 -1.53 2.00
C TYR A 113 -27.87 -0.58 3.10
N TYR A 114 -27.00 0.38 2.74
CA TYR A 114 -26.35 1.31 3.66
C TYR A 114 -26.82 2.77 3.51
N GLU A 115 -27.75 3.03 2.59
CA GLU A 115 -28.19 4.37 2.21
C GLU A 115 -28.84 5.11 3.39
N GLU A 116 -29.76 4.45 4.12
CA GLU A 116 -30.49 5.06 5.25
C GLU A 116 -29.57 5.51 6.39
N VAL A 117 -28.43 4.86 6.58
CA VAL A 117 -27.46 5.22 7.62
C VAL A 117 -26.36 6.15 7.10
N GLY A 118 -26.40 6.52 5.82
CA GLY A 118 -25.45 7.42 5.19
C GLY A 118 -24.02 6.88 5.16
N ILE A 119 -23.86 5.57 4.93
CA ILE A 119 -22.55 4.94 4.77
C ILE A 119 -22.27 4.76 3.28
N LYS A 120 -21.12 5.26 2.82
CA LYS A 120 -20.66 5.03 1.44
C LYS A 120 -20.17 3.60 1.29
N TYR A 121 -20.41 3.02 0.12
CA TYR A 121 -20.20 1.59 -0.09
C TYR A 121 -19.50 1.30 -1.41
N LYS A 122 -18.56 0.35 -1.36
CA LYS A 122 -17.96 -0.29 -2.53
C LYS A 122 -18.01 -1.80 -2.39
N GLY A 123 -18.57 -2.47 -3.39
CA GLY A 123 -18.68 -3.93 -3.44
C GLY A 123 -17.85 -4.52 -4.58
N PHE A 124 -17.16 -5.63 -4.30
CA PHE A 124 -16.47 -6.45 -5.29
C PHE A 124 -16.91 -7.90 -5.15
N SER A 125 -17.39 -8.49 -6.25
CA SER A 125 -17.77 -9.90 -6.31
C SER A 125 -16.53 -10.81 -6.51
N ILE A 126 -15.67 -10.86 -5.49
CA ILE A 126 -14.43 -11.66 -5.48
C ILE A 126 -14.69 -13.07 -4.93
N ILE A 127 -14.23 -14.06 -5.70
CA ILE A 127 -14.22 -15.48 -5.29
C ILE A 127 -12.89 -15.77 -4.62
N ASP A 128 -12.90 -16.40 -3.44
CA ASP A 128 -11.69 -16.76 -2.70
C ASP A 128 -11.02 -18.01 -3.29
N SER A 129 -10.44 -17.84 -4.47
CA SER A 129 -9.78 -18.91 -5.21
C SER A 129 -8.43 -18.43 -5.73
N PRO A 130 -7.38 -19.26 -5.69
CA PRO A 130 -6.09 -18.96 -6.32
C PRO A 130 -6.16 -18.67 -7.83
N ALA A 131 -7.25 -19.06 -8.50
CA ALA A 131 -7.47 -18.78 -9.92
C ALA A 131 -8.17 -17.44 -10.18
N TYR A 132 -8.77 -16.82 -9.15
CA TYR A 132 -9.46 -15.54 -9.31
C TYR A 132 -8.44 -14.39 -9.43
N LYS A 133 -8.61 -13.57 -10.46
CA LYS A 133 -7.70 -12.46 -10.77
C LYS A 133 -7.96 -11.24 -9.88
N ILE A 134 -7.71 -11.34 -8.58
CA ILE A 134 -8.02 -10.25 -7.63
C ILE A 134 -7.33 -8.93 -7.98
N GLY A 135 -6.16 -8.99 -8.63
CA GLY A 135 -5.41 -7.80 -9.02
C GLY A 135 -6.16 -6.86 -9.97
N THR A 136 -7.20 -7.32 -10.67
CA THR A 136 -8.04 -6.44 -11.51
C THR A 136 -8.86 -5.44 -10.69
N HIS A 137 -8.99 -5.66 -9.38
CA HIS A 137 -9.75 -4.79 -8.46
C HIS A 137 -8.84 -3.86 -7.66
N PHE A 138 -7.51 -3.98 -7.77
CA PHE A 138 -6.59 -3.21 -6.92
C PHE A 138 -6.74 -1.72 -7.13
N GLU A 139 -6.69 -1.23 -8.37
CA GLU A 139 -6.81 0.20 -8.68
C GLU A 139 -8.06 0.82 -8.05
N GLU A 140 -9.22 0.21 -8.31
CA GLU A 140 -10.50 0.73 -7.84
C GLU A 140 -10.67 0.60 -6.32
N ALA A 141 -10.12 -0.44 -5.70
CA ALA A 141 -10.11 -0.60 -4.25
C ALA A 141 -9.19 0.43 -3.58
N ILE A 142 -8.00 0.67 -4.13
CA ILE A 142 -7.03 1.65 -3.66
C ILE A 142 -7.65 3.04 -3.72
N GLN A 143 -8.19 3.43 -4.88
CA GLN A 143 -8.82 4.72 -5.08
C GLN A 143 -9.94 4.97 -4.05
N PHE A 144 -10.83 3.98 -3.84
CA PHE A 144 -11.90 4.11 -2.84
C PHE A 144 -11.36 4.32 -1.41
N LEU A 145 -10.27 3.62 -1.05
CA LEU A 145 -9.65 3.74 0.27
C LEU A 145 -8.94 5.08 0.44
N GLU A 146 -8.23 5.57 -0.58
CA GLU A 146 -7.55 6.87 -0.58
C GLU A 146 -8.55 8.02 -0.46
N GLU A 147 -9.58 8.05 -1.32
CA GLU A 147 -10.64 9.06 -1.27
C GLU A 147 -11.33 9.08 0.10
N ALA A 148 -11.59 7.91 0.67
CA ALA A 148 -12.20 7.80 2.00
C ALA A 148 -11.25 8.30 3.09
N LEU A 149 -9.97 7.92 3.05
CA LEU A 149 -9.01 8.22 4.12
C LEU A 149 -8.46 9.65 4.05
N ASN A 150 -8.52 10.33 2.91
CA ASN A 150 -8.13 11.75 2.78
C ASN A 150 -8.89 12.69 3.73
N ASN A 151 -10.12 12.34 4.12
CA ASN A 151 -10.86 13.09 5.14
C ASN A 151 -10.64 12.48 6.53
N LYS A 152 -9.96 13.21 7.42
CA LYS A 152 -9.61 12.79 8.80
C LYS A 152 -10.81 12.36 9.67
N LYS A 153 -12.05 12.73 9.32
CA LYS A 153 -13.29 12.33 10.02
C LYS A 153 -13.82 10.94 9.62
N ASN A 154 -13.36 10.40 8.50
CA ASN A 154 -13.88 9.14 7.98
C ASN A 154 -13.24 7.94 8.68
N ARG A 155 -14.05 6.89 8.87
CA ARG A 155 -13.61 5.54 9.27
C ARG A 155 -14.11 4.52 8.26
N VAL A 156 -13.21 3.62 7.86
CA VAL A 156 -13.41 2.68 6.75
C VAL A 156 -13.38 1.25 7.29
N TYR A 157 -14.40 0.46 6.93
CA TYR A 157 -14.47 -0.95 7.24
C TYR A 157 -14.32 -1.80 5.97
N VAL A 158 -13.24 -2.58 5.89
CA VAL A 158 -12.99 -3.52 4.79
C VAL A 158 -13.26 -4.93 5.30
N HIS A 159 -14.16 -5.64 4.62
CA HIS A 159 -14.51 -7.00 5.02
C HIS A 159 -14.65 -7.93 3.82
N CYS A 160 -14.65 -9.23 4.12
CA CYS A 160 -15.11 -10.26 3.19
C CYS A 160 -16.04 -11.19 3.97
N GLN A 161 -15.98 -12.50 3.72
CA GLN A 161 -16.66 -13.47 4.57
C GLN A 161 -15.99 -13.59 5.94
N GLN A 162 -14.69 -13.89 6.00
CA GLN A 162 -13.98 -14.16 7.27
C GLN A 162 -13.03 -13.04 7.70
N GLY A 163 -12.72 -12.10 6.81
CA GLY A 163 -11.70 -11.09 7.07
C GLY A 163 -10.28 -11.65 7.12
N ILE A 164 -9.99 -12.70 6.32
CA ILE A 164 -8.73 -13.46 6.36
C ILE A 164 -7.96 -13.35 5.03
N SER A 165 -8.62 -13.55 3.89
CA SER A 165 -7.99 -13.62 2.57
C SER A 165 -8.34 -12.40 1.70
N ARG A 166 -9.49 -12.40 1.03
CA ARG A 166 -9.93 -11.34 0.08
C ARG A 166 -9.74 -9.89 0.58
N SER A 167 -10.33 -9.54 1.72
CA SER A 167 -10.26 -8.18 2.25
C SER A 167 -8.86 -7.83 2.78
N ALA A 168 -8.13 -8.79 3.34
CA ALA A 168 -6.75 -8.59 3.75
C ALA A 168 -5.87 -8.28 2.54
N THR A 169 -6.07 -8.99 1.42
CA THR A 169 -5.35 -8.72 0.16
C THR A 169 -5.58 -7.28 -0.32
N LEU A 170 -6.82 -6.78 -0.32
CA LEU A 170 -7.09 -5.41 -0.76
C LEU A 170 -6.46 -4.36 0.16
N ILE A 171 -6.45 -4.59 1.48
CA ILE A 171 -5.73 -3.72 2.42
C ILE A 171 -4.23 -3.75 2.15
N ILE A 172 -3.62 -4.93 1.95
CA ILE A 172 -2.19 -5.04 1.67
C ILE A 172 -1.84 -4.33 0.36
N ALA A 173 -2.67 -4.46 -0.68
CA ALA A 173 -2.49 -3.75 -1.95
C ALA A 173 -2.53 -2.22 -1.74
N TYR A 174 -3.46 -1.72 -0.93
CA TYR A 174 -3.52 -0.32 -0.54
C TYR A 174 -2.27 0.14 0.21
N LEU A 175 -1.83 -0.59 1.24
CA LEU A 175 -0.61 -0.27 1.99
C LEU A 175 0.62 -0.23 1.06
N LEU A 176 0.74 -1.21 0.17
CA LEU A 176 1.80 -1.27 -0.83
C LEU A 176 1.76 -0.10 -1.80
N HIS A 177 0.58 0.37 -2.20
CA HIS A 177 0.45 1.52 -3.09
C HIS A 177 0.84 2.80 -2.37
N THR A 178 0.15 3.09 -1.26
CA THR A 178 0.25 4.35 -0.52
C THR A 178 1.63 4.60 0.09
N TYR A 179 2.29 3.58 0.66
CA TYR A 179 3.59 3.81 1.31
C TYR A 179 4.74 3.53 0.35
N GLU A 180 5.41 4.59 -0.07
CA GLU A 180 6.43 4.55 -1.12
C GLU A 180 7.51 3.47 -0.90
N HIS A 181 8.00 3.31 0.33
CA HIS A 181 9.11 2.42 0.68
C HIS A 181 8.67 1.14 1.40
N MET A 182 7.38 0.83 1.43
CA MET A 182 6.87 -0.37 2.11
C MET A 182 7.02 -1.60 1.22
N SER A 183 7.71 -2.63 1.71
CA SER A 183 7.77 -3.92 1.04
C SER A 183 6.49 -4.73 1.26
N LEU A 184 6.23 -5.73 0.42
CA LEU A 184 5.12 -6.66 0.62
C LEU A 184 5.25 -7.40 1.95
N PHE A 185 6.48 -7.73 2.36
CA PHE A 185 6.73 -8.34 3.67
C PHE A 185 6.26 -7.43 4.80
N ASP A 186 6.62 -6.15 4.78
CA ASP A 186 6.26 -5.18 5.82
C ASP A 186 4.75 -4.94 5.86
N ALA A 187 4.12 -4.77 4.68
CA ALA A 187 2.68 -4.59 4.57
C ALA A 187 1.92 -5.82 5.11
N PHE A 188 2.36 -7.02 4.73
CA PHE A 188 1.77 -8.26 5.23
C PHE A 188 1.92 -8.38 6.75
N GLN A 189 3.12 -8.12 7.28
CA GLN A 189 3.41 -8.22 8.71
C GLN A 189 2.59 -7.21 9.52
N LEU A 190 2.46 -5.97 9.04
CA LEU A 190 1.63 -4.94 9.68
C LEU A 190 0.19 -5.42 9.85
N VAL A 191 -0.41 -6.01 8.81
CA VAL A 191 -1.77 -6.53 8.90
C VAL A 191 -1.82 -7.77 9.81
N ALA A 192 -0.88 -8.69 9.63
CA ALA A 192 -0.84 -9.97 10.35
C ALA A 192 -0.60 -9.83 11.86
N THR A 193 0.08 -8.77 12.31
CA THR A 193 0.26 -8.45 13.74
C THR A 193 -1.01 -7.93 14.41
N ARG A 194 -1.99 -7.45 13.62
CA ARG A 194 -3.26 -6.90 14.13
C ARG A 194 -4.42 -7.86 14.00
N ARG A 195 -4.41 -8.70 12.97
CA ARG A 195 -5.44 -9.71 12.72
C ARG A 195 -4.83 -10.90 12.01
N ARG A 196 -5.30 -12.11 12.34
CA ARG A 196 -4.92 -13.32 11.62
C ARG A 196 -5.42 -13.23 10.18
N ILE A 197 -4.48 -13.24 9.25
CA ILE A 197 -4.73 -13.22 7.81
C ILE A 197 -4.06 -14.38 7.12
N TRP A 198 -4.65 -14.81 6.02
CA TRP A 198 -4.13 -15.87 5.16
C TRP A 198 -4.66 -15.70 3.73
N PRO A 199 -4.18 -14.68 2.98
CA PRO A 199 -4.44 -14.60 1.56
C PRO A 199 -4.03 -15.89 0.85
N ASN A 200 -4.83 -16.33 -0.12
CA ASN A 200 -4.48 -17.50 -0.91
C ASN A 200 -3.28 -17.23 -1.84
N ASP A 201 -2.63 -18.29 -2.34
CA ASP A 201 -1.41 -18.18 -3.16
C ASP A 201 -1.61 -17.39 -4.46
N GLY A 202 -2.79 -17.42 -5.06
CA GLY A 202 -3.11 -16.59 -6.23
C GLY A 202 -3.09 -15.11 -5.88
N PHE A 203 -3.72 -14.75 -4.76
CA PHE A 203 -3.76 -13.37 -4.28
C PHE A 203 -2.38 -12.87 -3.87
N CYS A 204 -1.58 -13.70 -3.19
CA CYS A 204 -0.19 -13.38 -2.90
C CYS A 204 0.65 -13.15 -4.17
N ARG A 205 0.42 -13.93 -5.25
CA ARG A 205 1.09 -13.69 -6.55
C ARG A 205 0.68 -12.35 -7.16
N HIS A 206 -0.59 -11.96 -7.06
CA HIS A 206 -1.04 -10.64 -7.50
C HIS A 206 -0.39 -9.50 -6.70
N LEU A 207 -0.24 -9.66 -5.37
CA LEU A 207 0.47 -8.68 -4.53
C LEU A 207 1.96 -8.58 -4.87
N LEU A 208 2.63 -9.71 -5.13
CA LEU A 208 4.01 -9.71 -5.60
C LEU A 208 4.16 -8.97 -6.94
N GLN A 209 3.21 -9.16 -7.86
CA GLN A 209 3.21 -8.43 -9.13
C GLN A 209 3.03 -6.92 -8.91
N LEU A 210 2.14 -6.51 -7.98
CA LEU A 210 1.94 -5.11 -7.64
C LEU A 210 3.24 -4.47 -7.12
N GLU A 211 3.95 -5.14 -6.20
CA GLU A 211 5.23 -4.64 -5.69
C GLU A 211 6.29 -4.50 -6.79
N LYS A 212 6.38 -5.47 -7.71
CA LYS A 212 7.30 -5.42 -8.86
C LYS A 212 7.00 -4.24 -9.77
N ASN A 213 5.73 -4.09 -10.18
CA ASN A 213 5.31 -3.00 -11.05
C ASN A 213 5.61 -1.62 -10.41
N LYS A 214 5.49 -1.50 -9.08
CA LYS A 214 5.85 -0.28 -8.37
C LYS A 214 7.35 0.03 -8.43
N LYS A 215 8.21 -0.99 -8.36
CA LYS A 215 9.68 -0.83 -8.49
C LYS A 215 10.07 -0.44 -9.92
N GLU A 216 9.50 -1.12 -10.92
CA GLU A 216 9.78 -0.83 -12.34
C GLU A 216 9.38 0.60 -12.74
N LYS A 217 8.27 1.14 -12.20
CA LYS A 217 7.90 2.55 -12.43
C LYS A 217 8.97 3.51 -11.91
N LYS A 218 9.58 3.24 -10.76
CA LYS A 218 10.65 4.07 -10.21
C LYS A 218 11.91 4.04 -11.07
N ASP A 219 12.34 2.85 -11.48
CA ASP A 219 13.54 2.70 -12.32
C ASP A 219 13.38 3.44 -13.67
N ASN A 220 12.15 3.53 -14.19
CA ASN A 220 11.82 4.26 -15.42
C ASN A 220 11.59 5.78 -15.22
N GLU A 221 11.28 6.25 -14.01
CA GLU A 221 11.13 7.67 -13.67
C GLU A 221 12.46 8.30 -13.21
N GLU A 222 13.38 7.51 -12.66
CA GLU A 222 14.74 7.94 -12.27
C GLU A 222 15.75 7.90 -13.43
N THR A 223 15.40 7.29 -14.57
CA THR A 223 16.19 7.37 -15.80
C THR A 223 15.74 8.58 -16.63
N PRO A 224 16.58 9.62 -16.85
CA PRO A 224 16.17 10.75 -17.69
C PRO A 224 15.84 10.25 -19.10
N PRO A 225 14.83 10.83 -19.79
CA PRO A 225 14.48 10.47 -21.16
C PRO A 225 15.71 10.45 -22.06
N ILE A 226 15.80 9.48 -22.98
CA ILE A 226 16.91 9.39 -23.96
C ILE A 226 17.07 10.70 -24.76
N SER A 227 15.98 11.48 -24.94
CA SER A 227 16.02 12.81 -25.55
C SER A 227 16.77 13.86 -24.72
N GLU A 228 16.78 13.75 -23.39
CA GLU A 228 17.58 14.60 -22.51
C GLU A 228 19.06 14.17 -22.50
N ILE A 229 19.33 12.85 -22.58
CA ILE A 229 20.71 12.32 -22.69
C ILE A 229 21.38 12.82 -23.98
N GLN A 230 20.67 12.80 -25.11
CA GLN A 230 21.18 13.36 -26.37
C GLN A 230 21.40 14.88 -26.33
N THR A 231 20.62 15.61 -25.53
CA THR A 231 20.82 17.06 -25.36
C THR A 231 22.05 17.35 -24.50
N ILE A 232 22.26 16.57 -23.43
CA ILE A 232 23.42 16.67 -22.53
C ILE A 232 24.73 16.29 -23.25
N GLU A 233 24.73 15.23 -24.07
CA GLU A 233 25.89 14.84 -24.88
C GLU A 233 26.25 15.92 -25.92
N ASN A 234 25.24 16.52 -26.58
CA ASN A 234 25.45 17.60 -27.56
C ASN A 234 25.94 18.92 -26.93
N ASP A 235 25.61 19.19 -25.67
CA ASP A 235 26.06 20.38 -24.95
C ASP A 235 27.47 20.20 -24.36
N LEU A 236 27.88 18.97 -24.04
CA LEU A 236 29.25 18.64 -23.63
C LEU A 236 30.25 18.72 -24.79
N GLU A 237 29.85 18.35 -26.02
CA GLU A 237 30.70 18.50 -27.22
C GLU A 237 30.90 19.96 -27.65
N LYS A 238 29.98 20.87 -27.31
CA LYS A 238 30.14 22.31 -27.59
C LYS A 238 31.09 23.02 -26.62
N CYS A 239 31.26 22.49 -25.41
CA CYS A 239 32.16 23.06 -24.40
C CYS A 239 33.64 22.71 -24.62
N THR A 240 33.98 21.75 -25.47
CA THR A 240 35.37 21.28 -25.66
C THR A 240 36.10 21.89 -26.85
N VAL A 241 35.49 22.81 -27.61
CA VAL A 241 36.06 23.33 -28.87
C VAL A 241 36.64 24.76 -28.79
N ASN A 242 36.58 25.46 -27.64
CA ASN A 242 36.93 26.90 -27.60
C ASN A 242 38.19 27.33 -26.83
N ASP A 243 39.06 26.43 -26.34
CA ASP A 243 40.23 26.81 -25.53
C ASP A 243 41.61 26.43 -26.09
N GLU A 244 41.80 26.49 -27.42
CA GLU A 244 43.15 26.50 -28.00
C GLU A 244 43.25 27.52 -29.14
N ASN A 245 43.47 28.79 -28.80
CA ASN A 245 44.21 29.75 -29.63
C ASN A 245 44.43 31.07 -28.87
N THR A 246 45.61 31.25 -28.26
CA THR A 246 46.33 32.53 -28.24
C THR A 246 47.77 32.34 -27.74
N ASP A 247 48.70 32.47 -28.68
CA ASP A 247 49.95 33.26 -28.63
C ASP A 247 50.91 33.13 -27.45
N ILE A 248 52.05 32.46 -27.68
CA ILE A 248 53.36 32.95 -27.20
C ILE A 248 54.39 32.78 -28.33
N GLU A 249 54.66 33.89 -29.00
CA GLU A 249 55.81 34.08 -29.89
C GLU A 249 56.91 34.86 -29.13
N GLN A 250 58.16 34.52 -29.43
CA GLN A 250 59.40 35.29 -29.21
C GLN A 250 60.09 35.25 -27.83
N LEU A 251 61.21 34.52 -27.77
CA LEU A 251 62.47 35.06 -27.23
C LEU A 251 63.66 34.44 -27.99
N SER A 252 64.38 35.33 -28.64
CA SER A 252 65.51 35.14 -29.53
C SER A 252 66.75 34.58 -28.84
N THR A 253 67.48 33.76 -29.60
CA THR A 253 68.92 33.52 -29.51
C THR A 253 69.74 34.81 -29.38
N ASN A 254 70.78 34.81 -28.53
CA ASN A 254 72.10 35.38 -28.86
C ASN A 254 73.17 34.95 -27.83
N SER A 255 74.20 34.27 -28.38
CA SER A 255 75.58 34.03 -27.90
C SER A 255 75.82 33.10 -26.72
#